data_AF-A0A8S3JVR8-F1
#
_entry.id   AF-A0A8S3JVR8-F1
#
_cell.length_a   1.000
_cell.length_b   1.000
_cell.length_c   1.000
_cell.angle_alpha   90.00
_cell.angle_beta   90.00
_cell.angle_gamma   90.00
#
_symmetry.space_group_name_H-M   'P 1'
#
loop_
_entity.id
_entity.type
_entity.pdbx_description
1 polymer ?
#
loop_
_entity_poly.entity_id
_entity_poly.type
_entity_poly.pdbx_seq_one_letter_code
_entity_poly.pdbx_strand_id
1 'polypeptide(L)'
;VISVTNVKNTQYATQLLAQTSLRNILGTKSLQEILTDREAIAASMQSHLDEGTDPWGVKVERVEIKDVRLPQSMQRSMAAEAEASREARAKVIAAEGEQKASRQLKEAADVIAESPI
;
A
#
# COMPACT_ATOMS: atom_id res chain seq x y z
N VAL A 1 -14.92 29.90 -23.31
CA VAL A 1 -16.26 29.55 -22.77
C VAL A 1 -16.70 28.23 -23.41
N ILE A 2 -16.33 27.09 -22.82
CA ILE A 2 -16.70 25.75 -23.30
C ILE A 2 -17.02 24.92 -22.05
N SER A 3 -18.19 25.08 -21.43
CA SER A 3 -18.54 24.22 -20.28
C SER A 3 -20.00 24.19 -19.81
N VAL A 4 -20.96 24.75 -20.55
CA VAL A 4 -22.36 24.76 -20.05
C VAL A 4 -23.26 23.74 -20.78
N THR A 5 -22.81 23.10 -21.87
CA THR A 5 -23.72 22.35 -22.76
C THR A 5 -23.56 20.83 -22.81
N ASN A 6 -22.46 20.22 -22.33
CA ASN A 6 -22.22 18.80 -22.62
C ASN A 6 -22.72 17.79 -21.57
N VAL A 7 -23.03 18.23 -20.34
CA VAL A 7 -23.53 17.34 -19.27
C VAL A 7 -24.62 18.05 -18.48
N LYS A 8 -25.82 17.47 -18.38
CA LYS A 8 -26.94 18.01 -17.58
C LYS A 8 -26.61 18.20 -16.08
N ASN A 9 -25.59 17.50 -15.58
CA ASN A 9 -25.08 17.60 -14.21
C ASN A 9 -23.62 17.11 -14.14
N THR A 10 -22.65 18.03 -14.21
CA THR A 10 -21.20 17.74 -14.14
C THR A 10 -20.81 17.09 -12.81
N GLN A 11 -21.47 17.45 -11.71
CA GLN A 11 -21.24 16.84 -10.38
C GLN A 11 -21.61 15.36 -10.38
N TYR A 12 -22.76 15.00 -10.94
CA TYR A 12 -23.19 13.60 -11.03
C TYR A 12 -22.28 12.78 -11.94
N ALA A 13 -21.88 13.32 -13.09
CA ALA A 13 -20.94 12.65 -14.00
C ALA A 13 -19.57 12.44 -13.35
N THR A 14 -19.08 13.43 -12.61
CA THR A 14 -17.82 13.33 -11.85
C THR A 14 -17.90 12.28 -10.76
N GLN A 15 -19.03 12.17 -10.03
CA GLN A 15 -19.23 11.11 -9.05
C GLN A 15 -19.23 9.73 -9.69
N LEU A 16 -19.89 9.56 -10.83
CA LEU A 16 -19.92 8.28 -11.54
C LEU A 16 -18.53 7.86 -12.03
N LEU A 17 -17.78 8.82 -12.57
CA LEU A 17 -16.40 8.62 -12.99
C LEU A 17 -15.52 8.22 -11.79
N ALA A 18 -15.63 8.96 -10.67
CA ALA A 18 -14.90 8.65 -9.44
C ALA A 18 -15.20 7.24 -8.92
N GLN A 19 -16.46 6.82 -8.90
CA GLN A 19 -16.84 5.47 -8.47
C GLN A 19 -16.28 4.38 -9.40
N THR A 20 -16.31 4.61 -10.71
CA THR A 20 -15.82 3.64 -11.70
C THR A 20 -14.31 3.53 -11.64
N SER A 21 -13.60 4.66 -11.59
CA SER A 21 -12.13 4.69 -11.43
C SER A 21 -11.69 4.05 -10.13
N LEU A 22 -12.35 4.37 -9.01
CA LEU A 22 -12.06 3.74 -7.71
C LEU A 22 -12.23 2.21 -7.78
N ARG A 23 -13.35 1.74 -8.36
CA ARG A 23 -13.59 0.29 -8.51
C ARG A 23 -12.50 -0.40 -9.34
N ASN A 24 -12.11 0.20 -10.46
CA ASN A 24 -11.08 -0.36 -11.32
C ASN A 24 -9.72 -0.44 -10.62
N ILE A 25 -9.32 0.63 -9.93
CA ILE A 25 -8.05 0.67 -9.21
C ILE A 25 -8.05 -0.35 -8.07
N LEU A 26 -9.13 -0.41 -7.27
CA LEU A 26 -9.26 -1.41 -6.20
C LEU A 26 -9.32 -2.85 -6.72
N GLY A 27 -9.79 -3.08 -7.96
CA GLY A 27 -9.83 -4.41 -8.57
C GLY A 27 -8.48 -4.93 -9.05
N THR A 28 -7.52 -4.03 -9.28
CA THR A 28 -6.15 -4.39 -9.74
C THR A 28 -5.13 -4.46 -8.60
N LYS A 29 -5.53 -4.06 -7.39
CA LYS A 29 -4.68 -4.00 -6.21
C LYS A 29 -5.08 -5.07 -5.21
N SER A 30 -4.09 -5.64 -4.53
CA SER A 30 -4.34 -6.51 -3.39
C SER A 30 -4.90 -5.70 -2.21
N LEU A 31 -5.65 -6.37 -1.34
CA LEU A 31 -6.22 -5.72 -0.16
C LEU A 31 -5.16 -5.10 0.76
N GLN A 32 -3.99 -5.74 0.88
CA GLN A 32 -2.90 -5.22 1.69
C GLN A 32 -2.30 -3.94 1.13
N GLU A 33 -2.13 -3.85 -0.19
CA GLU A 33 -1.73 -2.60 -0.86
C GLU A 33 -2.79 -1.51 -0.65
N ILE A 34 -4.08 -1.84 -0.69
CA ILE A 34 -5.16 -0.87 -0.47
C ILE A 34 -5.11 -0.26 0.94
N LEU A 35 -4.76 -1.07 1.94
CA LEU A 35 -4.66 -0.61 3.31
C LEU A 35 -3.38 0.18 3.60
N THR A 36 -2.27 -0.18 2.92
CA THR A 36 -0.94 0.38 3.20
C THR A 36 -0.62 1.59 2.32
N ASP A 37 -0.96 1.54 1.03
CA ASP A 37 -0.56 2.53 0.02
C ASP A 37 -1.72 3.47 -0.38
N ARG A 38 -2.45 3.97 0.63
CA ARG A 38 -3.61 4.87 0.40
C ARG A 38 -3.23 6.13 -0.38
N GLU A 39 -2.05 6.67 -0.13
CA GLU A 39 -1.56 7.87 -0.82
C GLU A 39 -1.32 7.61 -2.32
N ALA A 40 -0.74 6.46 -2.66
CA ALA A 40 -0.51 6.09 -4.05
C ALA A 40 -1.83 5.88 -4.81
N ILE A 41 -2.83 5.27 -4.16
CA ILE A 41 -4.17 5.10 -4.73
C ILE A 41 -4.85 6.45 -4.90
N ALA A 42 -4.77 7.34 -3.91
CA ALA A 42 -5.33 8.69 -3.99
C ALA A 42 -4.69 9.51 -5.11
N ALA A 43 -3.37 9.44 -5.27
CA ALA A 43 -2.65 10.12 -6.35
C ALA A 43 -3.05 9.57 -7.73
N SER A 44 -3.14 8.24 -7.88
CA SER A 44 -3.58 7.62 -9.12
C SER A 44 -5.02 8.00 -9.48
N MET A 45 -5.92 8.03 -8.48
CA MET A 45 -7.29 8.50 -8.67
C MET A 45 -7.35 9.98 -9.06
N GLN A 46 -6.53 10.83 -8.42
CA GLN A 46 -6.50 12.26 -8.73
C GLN A 46 -6.12 12.48 -10.19
N SER A 47 -5.05 11.82 -10.68
CA SER A 47 -4.64 11.93 -12.08
C SER A 47 -5.73 11.46 -13.05
N HIS A 48 -6.38 10.31 -12.79
CA HIS A 48 -7.43 9.79 -13.66
C HIS A 48 -8.69 10.66 -13.66
N LEU A 49 -9.05 11.23 -12.51
CA LEU A 49 -10.22 12.08 -12.40
C LEU A 49 -9.99 13.45 -13.01
N ASP A 50 -8.81 14.04 -12.82
CA ASP A 50 -8.43 15.30 -13.44
C ASP A 50 -8.52 15.19 -14.98
N GLU A 51 -7.85 14.20 -15.57
CA GLU A 51 -7.89 13.96 -17.02
C GLU A 51 -9.32 13.70 -17.55
N GLY A 52 -10.11 12.91 -16.81
CA GLY A 52 -11.48 12.60 -17.22
C GLY A 52 -12.48 13.75 -17.02
N THR A 53 -12.16 14.75 -16.19
CA THR A 53 -13.03 15.90 -15.89
C THR A 53 -12.60 17.19 -16.61
N ASP A 54 -11.41 17.24 -17.18
CA ASP A 54 -10.93 18.32 -18.05
C ASP A 54 -11.92 18.71 -19.17
N PRO A 55 -12.59 17.78 -19.89
CA PRO A 55 -13.57 18.13 -20.91
C PRO A 55 -14.81 18.87 -20.37
N TRP A 56 -15.04 18.80 -19.06
CA TRP A 56 -16.13 19.46 -18.35
C TRP A 56 -15.68 20.76 -17.66
N GLY A 57 -14.42 21.17 -17.85
CA GLY A 57 -13.85 22.36 -17.23
C GLY A 57 -13.74 22.27 -15.71
N VAL A 58 -13.67 21.06 -15.16
CA VAL A 58 -13.54 20.81 -13.72
C VAL A 58 -12.10 20.40 -13.43
N LYS A 59 -11.45 21.08 -12.48
CA LYS A 59 -10.09 20.75 -12.02
C LYS A 59 -10.16 19.95 -10.73
N VAL A 60 -9.46 18.82 -10.66
CA VAL A 60 -9.41 17.99 -9.45
C VAL A 60 -8.14 18.29 -8.67
N GLU A 61 -8.27 19.07 -7.59
CA GLU A 61 -7.12 19.49 -6.77
C GLU A 61 -6.61 18.39 -5.84
N ARG A 62 -7.52 17.63 -5.21
CA ARG A 62 -7.17 16.61 -4.23
C ARG A 62 -8.21 15.50 -4.17
N VAL A 63 -7.72 14.29 -3.96
CA VAL A 63 -8.53 13.10 -3.68
C VAL A 63 -8.05 12.49 -2.37
N GLU A 64 -8.98 12.06 -1.52
CA GLU A 64 -8.68 11.38 -0.27
C GLU A 64 -9.57 10.16 -0.09
N ILE A 65 -8.97 9.10 0.47
CA ILE A 65 -9.69 7.89 0.86
C ILE A 65 -10.02 8.01 2.34
N LYS A 66 -11.30 8.13 2.66
CA LYS A 66 -11.78 8.29 4.04
C LYS A 66 -11.77 6.96 4.81
N ASP A 67 -12.79 6.14 4.62
CA ASP A 67 -12.98 4.90 5.38
C ASP A 67 -13.02 3.68 4.46
N VAL A 68 -12.19 2.67 4.75
CA VAL A 68 -12.27 1.34 4.13
C VAL A 68 -12.84 0.38 5.17
N ARG A 69 -14.07 -0.09 4.94
CA ARG A 69 -14.74 -1.04 5.84
C ARG A 69 -14.58 -2.46 5.30
N LEU A 70 -13.91 -3.30 6.07
CA LEU A 70 -13.73 -4.71 5.75
C LEU A 70 -14.70 -5.58 6.55
N PRO A 71 -15.23 -6.68 5.98
CA PRO A 71 -15.99 -7.67 6.72
C PRO A 71 -15.18 -8.23 7.90
N GLN A 72 -15.85 -8.50 9.03
CA GLN A 72 -15.17 -8.98 10.24
C GLN A 72 -14.44 -10.32 10.04
N SER A 73 -14.98 -11.22 9.21
CA SER A 73 -14.35 -12.49 8.86
C SER A 73 -12.99 -12.32 8.16
N MET A 74 -12.90 -11.34 7.26
CA MET A 74 -11.70 -11.01 6.53
C MET A 74 -10.65 -10.36 7.43
N GLN A 75 -11.07 -9.44 8.30
CA GLN A 75 -10.16 -8.82 9.29
C GLN A 75 -9.48 -9.86 10.18
N ARG A 76 -10.23 -10.87 10.65
CA ARG A 76 -9.66 -11.97 11.45
C ARG A 76 -8.66 -12.80 10.67
N SER A 77 -8.97 -13.13 9.43
CA SER A 77 -8.09 -13.93 8.56
C SER A 77 -6.78 -13.19 8.27
N MET A 78 -6.87 -11.89 7.96
CA MET A 78 -5.70 -11.04 7.75
C MET A 78 -4.85 -10.88 9.01
N ALA A 79 -5.48 -10.74 10.18
CA ALA A 79 -4.75 -10.66 11.44
C ALA A 79 -3.94 -11.94 11.71
N ALA A 80 -4.55 -13.11 11.49
CA ALA A 80 -3.87 -14.39 11.63
C ALA A 80 -2.72 -14.56 10.61
N GLU A 81 -2.94 -14.18 9.35
CA GLU A 81 -1.89 -14.22 8.32
C GLU A 81 -0.72 -13.26 8.64
N ALA A 82 -1.03 -12.04 9.07
CA ALA A 82 -0.04 -11.04 9.44
C ALA A 82 0.80 -11.49 10.66
N GLU A 83 0.16 -12.11 11.65
CA GLU A 83 0.85 -12.68 12.81
C GLU A 83 1.78 -13.82 12.41
N ALA A 84 1.32 -14.76 11.60
CA ALA A 84 2.13 -15.86 11.08
C ALA A 84 3.33 -15.37 10.26
N SER A 85 3.12 -14.37 9.38
CA SER A 85 4.21 -13.76 8.60
C SER A 85 5.22 -13.05 9.49
N ARG A 86 4.76 -12.36 10.53
CA ARG A 86 5.62 -11.67 11.50
C ARG A 86 6.44 -12.65 12.32
N GLU A 87 5.84 -13.74 12.80
CA GLU A 87 6.56 -14.80 13.52
C GLU A 87 7.61 -15.47 12.62
N ALA A 88 7.25 -15.79 11.38
CA ALA A 88 8.18 -16.39 10.43
C ALA A 88 9.37 -15.46 10.17
N ARG A 89 9.13 -14.16 9.94
CA ARG A 89 10.20 -13.16 9.76
C ARG A 89 11.06 -13.03 11.02
N ALA A 90 10.46 -13.04 12.20
CA ALA A 90 11.21 -12.97 13.46
C ALA A 90 12.15 -14.17 13.62
N LYS A 91 11.72 -15.38 13.27
CA LYS A 91 12.57 -16.58 13.30
C LYS A 91 13.73 -16.51 12.31
N VAL A 92 13.49 -16.00 11.11
CA VAL A 92 14.56 -15.80 10.10
C VAL A 92 15.60 -14.81 10.62
N ILE A 93 15.16 -13.66 11.15
CA ILE A 93 16.07 -12.65 11.71
C ILE A 93 16.87 -13.20 12.89
N ALA A 94 16.23 -14.00 13.75
CA ALA A 94 16.92 -14.65 14.87
C ALA A 94 18.00 -15.62 14.38
N ALA A 95 17.67 -16.48 13.41
CA ALA A 95 18.61 -17.43 12.82
C ALA A 95 19.80 -16.73 12.12
N GLU A 96 19.54 -15.65 11.39
CA GLU A 96 20.59 -14.82 10.78
C GLU A 96 21.48 -14.15 11.84
N GLY A 97 20.86 -13.66 12.92
CA GLY A 97 21.57 -13.10 14.08
C GLY A 97 22.47 -14.12 14.76
N GLU A 98 21.98 -15.32 15.02
CA GLU A 98 22.74 -16.44 15.61
C GLU A 98 23.90 -16.87 14.70
N GLN A 99 23.68 -16.96 13.39
CA GLN A 99 24.74 -17.27 12.43
C GLN A 99 25.83 -16.20 12.44
N LYS A 100 25.45 -14.92 12.44
CA LYS A 100 26.38 -13.80 12.47
C LYS A 100 27.19 -13.78 13.77
N ALA A 101 26.54 -14.00 14.91
CA ALA A 101 27.20 -14.10 16.21
C ALA A 101 28.20 -15.27 16.24
N SER A 102 27.82 -16.43 15.73
CA SER A 102 28.69 -17.62 15.67
C SER A 102 29.94 -17.38 14.82
N ARG A 103 29.81 -16.68 13.68
CA ARG A 103 30.97 -16.30 12.85
C ARG A 103 31.91 -15.36 13.59
N GLN A 104 31.38 -14.32 14.24
CA GLN A 104 32.19 -13.37 15.00
C GLN A 104 32.93 -14.05 16.17
N LEU A 105 32.28 -14.99 16.87
CA LEU A 105 32.91 -15.76 17.93
C LEU A 105 34.04 -16.66 17.41
N LYS A 106 33.85 -17.30 16.25
CA LYS A 106 34.90 -18.08 15.61
C LYS A 106 36.10 -17.21 15.24
N GLU A 107 35.86 -16.08 14.57
CA GLU A 107 36.92 -15.12 14.21
C GLU A 107 37.70 -14.66 15.45
N ALA A 108 37.00 -14.34 16.54
CA ALA A 108 37.65 -13.97 17.81
C ALA A 108 38.51 -15.12 18.39
N ALA A 109 38.03 -16.36 18.33
CA ALA A 109 38.77 -17.53 18.81
C ALA A 109 40.03 -17.80 17.96
N ASP A 110 39.92 -17.67 16.63
CA ASP A 110 41.05 -17.83 15.71
C ASP A 110 42.14 -16.78 16.01
N VAL A 111 41.75 -15.52 16.26
CA VAL A 111 42.68 -14.43 16.65
C VAL A 111 43.39 -14.73 17.98
N ILE A 112 42.67 -15.26 18.97
CA ILE A 112 43.26 -15.64 20.27
C ILE A 112 44.26 -16.80 20.09
N ALA A 113 43.95 -17.77 19.22
CA ALA A 113 44.82 -18.90 18.95
C ALA A 113 46.13 -18.49 18.23
N GLU A 114 46.05 -17.51 17.31
CA GLU A 114 47.21 -16.98 16.59
C GLU A 114 48.09 -16.06 17.44
N SER A 115 47.55 -15.46 18.52
CA SER A 115 48.29 -14.62 19.47
C SER A 115 48.28 -15.22 20.88
N PRO A 116 49.02 -16.32 21.12
CA PRO A 116 49.09 -16.92 22.44
C PRO A 116 49.84 -15.99 23.40
N ILE A 117 49.29 -15.85 24.62
CA ILE A 117 49.83 -15.05 25.73
C ILE A 117 50.98 -15.79 26.40
#